data_AF-A0A2U1JQV1-F1
#
_entry.id   AF-A0A2U1JQV1-F1
#
_cell.length_a   1.000
_cell.length_b   1.000
_cell.length_c   1.000
_cell.angle_alpha   90.00
_cell.angle_beta   90.00
_cell.angle_gamma   90.00
#
_symmetry.space_group_name_H-M   'P 1'
#
loop_
_entity.id
_entity.type
_entity.pdbx_description
1 polymer ?
#
loop_
_entity_poly.entity_id
_entity_poly.type
_entity_poly.pdbx_seq_one_letter_code
_entity_poly.pdbx_strand_id
1 'polypeptide(L)'
;MRKIFFTLTLLLFTLRIFGQAIPNTEFSKDYYLQKSKNKKTTGWILLASGAVMTVVGVVGFSNSDFLDDSSDRYGYLMLGGPVISLGSIPFFISYGNNARKAATLAVTNQPIYIPRQGSLVLNSQPSLSFKINF
;
A
#
# COMPACT_ATOMS: atom_id res chain seq x y z
N MET A 1 -1.79 -26.47 32.51
CA MET A 1 -1.65 -26.53 31.03
C MET A 1 -2.01 -25.22 30.33
N ARG A 2 -3.20 -24.63 30.52
CA ARG A 2 -3.61 -23.36 29.85
C ARG A 2 -2.64 -22.17 30.06
N LYS A 3 -2.08 -22.02 31.26
CA LYS A 3 -1.13 -20.95 31.59
C LYS A 3 0.19 -21.08 30.81
N ILE A 4 0.63 -22.31 30.53
CA ILE A 4 1.86 -22.62 29.78
C ILE A 4 1.69 -22.27 28.30
N PHE A 5 0.52 -22.60 27.72
CA PHE A 5 0.21 -22.18 26.34
C PHE A 5 0.19 -20.66 26.21
N PHE A 6 -0.36 -19.95 27.20
CA PHE A 6 -0.41 -18.48 27.17
C PHE A 6 0.99 -17.84 27.25
N THR A 7 1.86 -18.34 28.14
CA THR A 7 3.25 -17.87 28.21
C THR A 7 4.07 -18.24 26.98
N LEU A 8 3.84 -19.41 26.38
CA LEU A 8 4.51 -19.82 25.14
C LEU A 8 4.15 -18.89 23.98
N THR A 9 2.87 -18.57 23.81
CA THR A 9 2.40 -17.66 22.75
C THR A 9 2.96 -16.25 22.95
N LEU A 10 3.02 -15.77 24.20
CA LEU A 10 3.60 -14.46 24.52
C LEU A 10 5.11 -14.42 24.21
N LEU A 11 5.85 -15.49 24.53
CA LEU A 11 7.28 -15.62 24.24
C LEU A 11 7.57 -15.64 22.74
N LEU A 12 6.75 -16.34 21.94
CA LEU A 12 6.90 -16.36 20.48
C LEU A 12 6.65 -14.98 19.84
N PHE A 13 5.79 -14.15 20.45
CA PHE A 13 5.53 -12.78 20.01
C PHE A 13 6.72 -11.85 20.28
N THR A 14 7.37 -11.96 21.45
CA THR A 14 8.50 -11.09 21.80
C THR A 14 9.76 -11.38 20.98
N LEU A 15 10.00 -12.64 20.60
CA LEU A 15 11.11 -13.01 19.72
C LEU A 15 11.04 -12.34 18.33
N ARG A 16 9.84 -12.02 17.83
CA ARG A 16 9.66 -11.31 16.55
C ARG A 16 9.98 -9.82 16.64
N ILE A 17 9.88 -9.22 17.82
CA ILE A 17 10.05 -7.77 18.03
C ILE A 17 11.54 -7.39 18.03
N PHE A 18 12.40 -8.24 18.61
CA PHE A 18 13.84 -7.96 18.75
C PHE A 18 14.71 -8.49 17.59
N GLY A 19 14.13 -9.22 16.64
CA GLY A 19 14.84 -9.85 15.52
C GLY A 19 14.89 -9.06 14.21
N GLN A 20 14.41 -7.82 14.18
CA GLN A 20 14.49 -6.99 12.97
C GLN A 20 15.92 -6.42 12.84
N ALA A 21 16.84 -7.22 12.30
CA ALA A 21 17.97 -6.64 11.58
C ALA A 21 17.36 -5.77 10.48
N ILE A 22 17.50 -4.45 10.59
CA ILE A 22 17.08 -3.52 9.55
C ILE A 22 17.88 -3.91 8.31
N PRO A 23 17.27 -4.57 7.30
CA PRO A 23 18.00 -4.82 6.09
C PRO A 23 18.25 -3.44 5.48
N ASN A 24 19.52 -3.07 5.30
CA ASN A 24 19.94 -1.97 4.42
C ASN A 24 19.67 -2.35 2.96
N THR A 25 18.46 -2.85 2.66
CA THR A 25 17.96 -2.95 1.31
C THR A 25 17.57 -1.54 0.90
N GLU A 26 18.51 -0.81 0.31
CA GLU A 26 18.19 0.39 -0.46
C GLU A 26 17.22 -0.03 -1.58
N PHE A 27 15.94 0.19 -1.34
CA PHE A 27 14.91 -0.14 -2.30
C PHE A 27 14.99 0.82 -3.48
N SER A 28 15.29 0.29 -4.67
CA SER A 28 15.35 1.06 -5.91
C SER A 28 14.03 1.76 -6.24
N LYS A 29 14.09 2.84 -7.02
CA LYS A 29 12.93 3.50 -7.63
C LYS A 29 11.96 2.49 -8.25
N ASP A 30 12.49 1.52 -8.99
CA ASP A 30 11.68 0.54 -9.73
C ASP A 30 10.90 -0.37 -8.77
N TYR A 31 11.49 -0.71 -7.62
CA TYR A 31 10.80 -1.45 -6.57
C TYR A 31 9.58 -0.68 -6.06
N TYR A 32 9.73 0.60 -5.71
CA TYR A 32 8.62 1.41 -5.23
C TYR A 32 7.57 1.68 -6.30
N LEU A 33 7.99 1.84 -7.55
CA LEU A 33 7.10 2.04 -8.69
C LEU A 33 6.28 0.79 -8.97
N GLN A 34 6.89 -0.40 -8.96
CA GLN A 34 6.17 -1.67 -9.09
C GLN A 34 5.24 -1.91 -7.91
N LYS A 35 5.69 -1.65 -6.68
CA LYS A 35 4.88 -1.78 -5.47
C LYS A 35 3.66 -0.85 -5.51
N SER A 36 3.84 0.38 -5.96
CA SER A 36 2.76 1.34 -6.18
C SER A 36 1.74 0.81 -7.18
N LYS A 37 2.18 0.36 -8.37
CA LYS A 37 1.30 -0.23 -9.39
C LYS A 37 0.48 -1.41 -8.84
N ASN A 38 1.12 -2.34 -8.15
CA ASN A 38 0.44 -3.50 -7.58
C ASN A 38 -0.64 -3.08 -6.56
N LYS A 39 -0.32 -2.14 -5.66
CA LYS A 39 -1.29 -1.65 -4.66
C LYS A 39 -2.45 -0.88 -5.31
N LYS A 40 -2.20 -0.13 -6.39
CA LYS A 40 -3.24 0.52 -7.18
C LYS A 40 -4.21 -0.51 -7.77
N THR A 41 -3.68 -1.54 -8.40
CA THR A 41 -4.48 -2.62 -9.00
C THR A 41 -5.28 -3.35 -7.94
N THR A 42 -4.68 -3.72 -6.80
CA THR A 42 -5.41 -4.37 -5.70
C THR A 42 -6.52 -3.49 -5.15
N GLY A 43 -6.28 -2.19 -4.96
CA GLY A 43 -7.30 -1.24 -4.52
C GLY A 43 -8.49 -1.19 -5.47
N TRP A 44 -8.24 -1.10 -6.79
CA TRP A 44 -9.29 -1.11 -7.80
C TRP A 44 -10.05 -2.44 -7.87
N ILE A 45 -9.37 -3.57 -7.73
CA ILE A 45 -10.04 -4.89 -7.70
C ILE A 45 -10.98 -4.98 -6.51
N LEU A 46 -10.52 -4.59 -5.31
CA LEU A 46 -11.35 -4.63 -4.11
C LEU A 46 -12.55 -3.69 -4.24
N LEU A 47 -12.33 -2.45 -4.69
CA LEU A 47 -13.39 -1.47 -4.87
C LEU A 47 -14.41 -1.91 -5.94
N ALA A 48 -13.96 -2.41 -7.08
CA ALA A 48 -14.83 -2.91 -8.13
C ALA A 48 -15.61 -4.15 -7.67
N SER A 49 -14.95 -5.11 -7.00
CA SER A 49 -15.62 -6.29 -6.46
C SER A 49 -16.68 -5.95 -5.43
N GLY A 50 -16.37 -5.01 -4.52
CA GLY A 50 -17.30 -4.56 -3.49
C GLY A 50 -18.48 -3.79 -4.09
N ALA A 51 -18.23 -2.93 -5.10
CA ALA A 51 -19.29 -2.24 -5.82
C ALA A 51 -20.24 -3.22 -6.53
N VAL A 52 -19.70 -4.21 -7.25
CA VAL A 52 -20.51 -5.25 -7.92
C VAL A 52 -21.32 -6.05 -6.90
N MET A 53 -20.70 -6.50 -5.80
CA MET A 53 -21.42 -7.21 -4.72
C MET A 53 -22.55 -6.37 -4.13
N THR A 54 -22.32 -5.07 -3.94
CA THR A 54 -23.34 -4.15 -3.42
C THR A 54 -24.52 -4.05 -4.39
N VAL A 55 -24.25 -3.82 -5.67
CA VAL A 55 -25.31 -3.69 -6.70
C VAL A 55 -26.12 -4.98 -6.82
N VAL A 56 -25.45 -6.13 -6.88
CA VAL A 56 -26.12 -7.45 -6.93
C VAL A 56 -26.93 -7.69 -5.66
N GLY A 57 -26.40 -7.33 -4.49
CA GLY A 57 -27.09 -7.44 -3.21
C GLY A 57 -28.35 -6.58 -3.15
N VAL A 58 -28.26 -5.30 -3.56
CA VAL A 58 -29.42 -4.38 -3.56
C VAL A 58 -30.51 -4.86 -4.52
N VAL A 59 -30.14 -5.21 -5.76
CA VAL A 59 -31.12 -5.66 -6.76
C VAL A 59 -31.74 -6.99 -6.34
N GLY A 60 -30.94 -7.93 -5.87
CA GLY A 60 -31.43 -9.22 -5.40
C GLY A 60 -32.37 -9.08 -4.20
N PHE A 61 -31.98 -8.27 -3.20
CA PHE A 61 -32.78 -8.03 -2.00
C PHE A 61 -34.10 -7.33 -2.32
N SER A 62 -34.12 -6.39 -3.26
CA SER A 62 -35.34 -5.69 -3.67
C SER A 62 -36.36 -6.58 -4.41
N ASN A 63 -35.91 -7.69 -4.98
CA ASN A 63 -36.73 -8.61 -5.76
C ASN A 63 -37.07 -9.91 -5.00
N SER A 64 -36.49 -10.13 -3.82
CA SER A 64 -36.77 -11.29 -2.96
C SER A 64 -37.88 -10.97 -1.96
N ASP A 65 -38.83 -11.88 -1.80
CA ASP A 65 -39.81 -11.80 -0.72
C ASP A 65 -39.11 -11.96 0.64
N PHE A 66 -39.62 -11.26 1.66
CA PHE A 66 -39.03 -11.19 3.00
C PHE A 66 -38.98 -12.55 3.76
N LEU A 67 -39.67 -13.57 3.25
CA LEU A 67 -39.72 -14.92 3.81
C LEU A 67 -38.87 -15.93 3.03
N ASP A 68 -38.17 -15.48 1.98
CA ASP A 68 -37.30 -16.32 1.16
C ASP A 68 -35.86 -16.32 1.71
N ASP A 69 -35.23 -17.50 1.79
CA ASP A 69 -33.84 -17.68 2.23
C ASP A 69 -32.85 -16.92 1.32
N SER A 70 -33.28 -16.61 0.09
CA SER A 70 -32.51 -15.78 -0.82
C SER A 70 -32.36 -14.32 -0.33
N SER A 71 -33.32 -13.79 0.44
CA SER A 71 -33.27 -12.42 0.98
C SER A 71 -32.07 -12.23 1.90
N ASP A 72 -31.79 -13.22 2.76
CA ASP A 72 -30.65 -13.16 3.70
C ASP A 72 -29.32 -13.16 2.93
N ARG A 73 -29.21 -13.99 1.88
CA ARG A 73 -28.02 -14.05 1.03
C ARG A 73 -27.75 -12.71 0.32
N TYR A 74 -28.79 -12.06 -0.22
CA TYR A 74 -28.65 -10.75 -0.85
C TYR A 74 -28.40 -9.64 0.16
N GLY A 75 -28.95 -9.74 1.38
CA GLY A 75 -28.65 -8.87 2.51
C GLY A 75 -27.16 -8.90 2.90
N TYR A 76 -26.56 -10.10 2.96
CA TYR A 76 -25.12 -10.24 3.20
C TYR A 76 -24.27 -9.63 2.08
N LEU A 77 -24.69 -9.75 0.82
CA LEU A 77 -23.98 -9.13 -0.31
C LEU A 77 -24.11 -7.59 -0.28
N MET A 78 -25.30 -7.08 0.07
CA MET A 78 -25.57 -5.65 0.19
C MET A 78 -24.73 -5.00 1.28
N LEU A 79 -24.55 -5.65 2.43
CA LEU A 79 -23.75 -5.13 3.54
C LEU A 79 -22.26 -5.47 3.42
N GLY A 80 -21.93 -6.62 2.83
CA GLY A 80 -20.54 -7.07 2.64
C GLY A 80 -19.81 -6.27 1.56
N GLY A 81 -20.50 -5.87 0.49
CA GLY A 81 -19.92 -5.07 -0.60
C GLY A 81 -19.30 -3.75 -0.14
N PRO A 82 -19.99 -2.92 0.66
CA PRO A 82 -19.42 -1.71 1.25
C PRO A 82 -18.22 -1.97 2.16
N VAL A 83 -18.25 -3.03 2.97
CA VAL A 83 -17.13 -3.40 3.85
C VAL A 83 -15.88 -3.74 3.04
N ILE A 84 -16.01 -4.53 1.98
CA ILE A 84 -14.90 -4.87 1.07
C ILE A 84 -14.39 -3.61 0.35
N SER A 85 -15.31 -2.72 -0.06
CA SER A 85 -14.97 -1.46 -0.71
C SER A 85 -14.17 -0.54 0.22
N LEU A 86 -14.55 -0.44 1.50
CA LEU A 86 -13.78 0.30 2.51
C LEU A 86 -12.41 -0.33 2.76
N GLY A 87 -12.31 -1.66 2.69
CA GLY A 87 -11.05 -2.40 2.74
C GLY A 87 -10.04 -2.00 1.64
N SER A 88 -10.49 -1.38 0.54
CA SER A 88 -9.61 -0.88 -0.52
C SER A 88 -8.84 0.40 -0.15
N ILE A 89 -9.34 1.20 0.80
CA ILE A 89 -8.75 2.49 1.21
C ILE A 89 -7.27 2.37 1.63
N PRO A 90 -6.86 1.45 2.52
CA PRO A 90 -5.44 1.32 2.88
C PRO A 90 -4.54 0.98 1.69
N PHE A 91 -5.06 0.30 0.66
CA PHE A 91 -4.31 0.02 -0.56
C PHE A 91 -4.10 1.28 -1.41
N PHE A 92 -5.11 2.16 -1.52
CA PHE A 92 -4.97 3.44 -2.20
C PHE A 92 -4.03 4.41 -1.48
N ILE A 93 -4.07 4.44 -0.14
CA ILE A 93 -3.13 5.22 0.67
C ILE A 93 -1.70 4.69 0.46
N SER A 94 -1.52 3.36 0.55
CA SER A 94 -0.22 2.72 0.32
C SER A 94 0.29 2.99 -1.10
N TYR A 95 -0.58 2.93 -2.11
CA TYR A 95 -0.26 3.29 -3.49
C TYR A 95 0.34 4.70 -3.58
N GLY A 96 -0.32 5.70 -2.99
CA GLY A 96 0.14 7.09 -3.00
C GLY A 96 1.48 7.28 -2.29
N ASN A 97 1.66 6.63 -1.14
CA ASN A 97 2.92 6.68 -0.40
C ASN A 97 4.09 6.08 -1.20
N ASN A 98 3.87 4.93 -1.84
CA ASN A 98 4.91 4.30 -2.66
C ASN A 98 5.18 5.08 -3.96
N ALA A 99 4.16 5.72 -4.56
CA ALA A 99 4.34 6.60 -5.71
C ALA A 99 5.22 7.82 -5.37
N ARG A 100 4.96 8.45 -4.22
CA ARG A 100 5.78 9.56 -3.71
C ARG A 100 7.21 9.13 -3.45
N LYS A 101 7.44 7.95 -2.84
CA LYS A 101 8.78 7.40 -2.63
C LYS A 101 9.53 7.13 -3.94
N ALA A 102 8.85 6.59 -4.96
CA ALA A 102 9.45 6.41 -6.28
C ALA A 102 9.81 7.75 -6.94
N ALA A 103 8.95 8.78 -6.76
CA ALA A 103 9.21 10.12 -7.27
C ALA A 103 10.40 10.80 -6.56
N THR A 104 10.51 10.70 -5.23
CA THR A 104 11.65 11.26 -4.49
C THR A 104 12.97 10.59 -4.86
N LEU A 105 12.95 9.28 -5.12
CA LEU A 105 14.15 8.57 -5.61
C LEU A 105 14.50 8.90 -7.06
N ALA A 106 13.54 9.39 -7.85
CA ALA A 106 13.81 9.92 -9.18
C ALA A 106 14.42 11.33 -9.15
N VAL A 107 14.22 12.07 -8.06
CA VAL A 107 14.77 13.41 -7.84
C VAL A 107 16.01 13.28 -6.96
N THR A 108 17.13 12.89 -7.57
CA THR A 108 18.42 12.82 -6.89
C THR A 108 19.08 14.20 -6.89
N ASN A 109 19.42 14.71 -5.70
CA ASN A 109 20.31 15.86 -5.55
C ASN A 109 21.73 15.41 -5.93
N GLN A 110 22.20 15.80 -7.11
CA GLN A 110 23.58 15.56 -7.52
C GLN A 110 24.35 16.86 -7.31
N PRO A 111 25.10 17.03 -6.20
CA PRO A 111 25.88 18.24 -6.02
C PRO A 111 26.91 18.34 -7.15
N ILE A 112 26.90 19.47 -7.86
CA ILE A 112 27.89 19.75 -8.91
C ILE A 112 29.04 20.48 -8.22
N TYR A 113 30.25 19.95 -8.37
CA TYR A 113 31.47 20.57 -7.87
C TYR A 113 32.03 21.49 -8.94
N ILE A 114 31.98 22.80 -8.69
CA ILE A 114 32.48 23.80 -9.64
C ILE A 114 33.84 24.32 -9.11
N PRO A 115 34.88 24.36 -9.95
CA PRO A 115 36.16 24.94 -9.57
C PRO A 115 36.01 26.45 -9.35
N ARG A 116 36.46 26.95 -8.20
CA ARG A 116 36.47 28.38 -7.89
C ARG A 116 37.62 29.04 -8.66
N GLN A 117 37.32 29.99 -9.55
CA GLN A 117 38.34 30.70 -10.33
C GLN A 117 39.45 31.25 -9.40
N GLY A 118 40.70 30.86 -9.66
CA GLY A 118 41.88 31.28 -8.89
C GLY A 118 42.14 30.50 -7.60
N SER A 119 41.47 29.37 -7.33
CA SER A 119 41.66 28.55 -6.13
C SER A 119 41.58 27.05 -6.43
N LEU A 120 42.31 26.22 -5.68
CA LEU A 120 42.22 24.74 -5.74
C LEU A 120 41.03 24.18 -4.93
N VAL A 121 40.16 25.05 -4.42
CA VAL A 121 39.01 24.67 -3.61
C VAL A 121 37.76 24.51 -4.48
N LEU A 122 37.08 23.36 -4.35
CA LEU A 122 35.81 23.06 -5.01
C LEU A 122 34.64 23.55 -4.15
N ASN A 123 33.72 24.30 -4.73
CA ASN A 123 32.45 24.65 -4.09
C ASN A 123 31.37 23.66 -4.51
N SER A 124 30.66 23.07 -3.53
CA SER A 124 29.49 22.23 -3.77
C SER A 124 28.26 23.10 -3.98
N GLN A 125 27.69 23.10 -5.18
CA GLN A 125 26.38 23.72 -5.43
C GLN A 125 25.29 22.64 -5.44
N PRO A 126 24.16 22.87 -4.73
CA PRO A 126 23.03 21.95 -4.80
C PRO A 126 22.47 21.95 -6.23
N SER A 127 22.24 20.77 -6.80
CA SER A 127 21.65 20.65 -8.13
C SER A 127 20.60 19.54 -8.15
N LEU A 128 19.47 19.81 -8.81
CA LEU A 128 18.38 18.86 -8.98
C LEU A 128 18.52 18.19 -10.35
N SER A 129 18.78 16.88 -10.35
CA SER A 129 18.85 16.08 -11.57
C SER A 129 17.51 15.39 -11.80
N PHE A 130 16.86 15.67 -12.92
CA PHE A 130 15.61 15.02 -13.36
C PHE A 130 15.92 14.10 -14.54
N LYS A 131 15.77 12.78 -14.36
CA LYS A 131 15.96 11.80 -15.43
C LYS A 131 14.62 11.39 -16.03
N ILE A 132 14.36 11.83 -17.27
CA ILE A 132 13.21 11.41 -18.09
C ILE A 132 13.68 10.22 -18.95
N ASN A 133 13.12 9.03 -18.72
CA ASN A 133 13.34 7.86 -19.59
C ASN A 133 12.10 7.72 -20.48
N PHE A 134 12.31 7.63 -21.80
CA PHE A 134 11.31 7.30 -22.81
C PHE A 134 11.33 5.79 -23.10
#